data_AF-A0A8B9SYP4-F1
#
_entry.id   AF-A0A8B9SYP4-F1
#
_cell.length_a   1.000
_cell.length_b   1.000
_cell.length_c   1.000
_cell.angle_alpha   90.00
_cell.angle_beta   90.00
_cell.angle_gamma   90.00
#
_symmetry.space_group_name_H-M   'P 1'
#
loop_
_entity.id
_entity.type
_entity.pdbx_description
1 polymer ?
#
loop_
_entity_poly.entity_id
_entity_poly.type
_entity_poly.pdbx_seq_one_letter_code
_entity_poly.pdbx_strand_id
1 'polypeptide(L)'
;MKREEFLQVVSKESIEDFLRFTQTPKNTLEPFDLNELLQELPRKQKEVLWEKLTHLLKETLVEKPVETWQMTGDDENNDCMDVDIVPEMKQTVAVIQGVTAVVTASIPVVDETVNYKVLLECAFILNGILPALPESEKNLQGAIQHMCEMWWEKGLEGKEQLGKTVFIMLLRKSLNKAATGADVVRLWNLHQTLLYFDYDSEDSNEVKDLLLECFMSVRHIKKEEGRRFLSFLFSWNVNFIKMIHGTVKNQLQFFPRSLMEYISEVYFRAWKKVSGEALKILEHNCIQDFMHHGIHLPRSSSVHSKVREMLSYFHKQSKVRQGVEEMLYRLYQPILWRALRV
;
A
#
# COMPACT_ATOMS: atom_id res chain seq x y z
N MET A 1 20.08 18.39 -30.53
CA MET A 1 19.04 19.42 -30.71
C MET A 1 17.89 19.21 -29.72
N LYS A 2 17.14 18.09 -29.78
CA LYS A 2 16.00 17.81 -28.87
C LYS A 2 16.31 17.86 -27.34
N ARG A 3 17.56 17.59 -26.91
CA ARG A 3 17.96 17.58 -25.47
C ARG A 3 18.05 18.96 -24.82
N GLU A 4 18.77 19.89 -25.46
CA GLU A 4 18.91 21.26 -24.96
C GLU A 4 17.60 22.03 -25.07
N GLU A 5 16.84 21.76 -26.13
CA GLU A 5 15.48 22.27 -26.32
C GLU A 5 14.55 21.82 -25.18
N PHE A 6 14.57 20.54 -24.80
CA PHE A 6 13.79 20.05 -23.66
C PHE A 6 14.17 20.73 -22.34
N LEU A 7 15.46 20.94 -22.09
CA LEU A 7 15.93 21.67 -20.90
C LEU A 7 15.47 23.13 -20.90
N GLN A 8 15.32 23.77 -22.06
CA GLN A 8 14.86 25.16 -22.15
C GLN A 8 13.35 25.29 -21.91
N VAL A 9 12.55 24.34 -22.40
CA VAL A 9 11.09 24.40 -22.27
C VAL A 9 10.57 24.04 -20.88
N VAL A 10 11.38 23.45 -19.99
CA VAL A 10 11.00 23.23 -18.59
C VAL A 10 11.04 24.55 -17.82
N SER A 11 10.03 25.39 -18.05
CA SER A 11 9.85 26.69 -17.42
C SER A 11 8.39 27.15 -17.51
N LYS A 12 8.01 28.14 -16.70
CA LYS A 12 6.68 28.74 -16.73
C LYS A 12 6.37 29.45 -18.06
N GLU A 13 7.40 29.99 -18.71
CA GLU A 13 7.27 30.72 -19.99
C GLU A 13 6.95 29.80 -21.18
N SER A 14 7.14 28.49 -21.02
CA SER A 14 6.99 27.49 -22.10
C SER A 14 6.13 26.30 -21.68
N ILE A 15 5.09 26.52 -20.86
CA ILE A 15 4.20 25.45 -20.36
C ILE A 15 3.62 24.61 -21.51
N GLU A 16 3.12 25.24 -22.58
CA GLU A 16 2.52 24.50 -23.70
C GLU A 16 3.51 23.55 -24.37
N ASP A 17 4.76 24.00 -24.57
CA ASP A 17 5.81 23.19 -25.18
C ASP A 17 6.23 22.06 -24.24
N PHE A 18 6.39 22.34 -22.94
CA PHE A 18 6.64 21.31 -21.92
C PHE A 18 5.55 20.23 -21.92
N LEU A 19 4.28 20.62 -21.97
CA LEU A 19 3.16 19.68 -22.00
C LEU A 19 3.15 18.86 -23.30
N ARG A 20 3.52 19.46 -24.44
CA ARG A 20 3.65 18.72 -25.70
C ARG A 20 4.67 17.59 -25.61
N PHE A 21 5.82 17.82 -24.95
CA PHE A 21 6.84 16.78 -24.75
C PHE A 21 6.44 15.69 -23.74
N THR A 22 5.61 16.02 -22.75
CA THR A 22 5.28 15.08 -21.66
C THR A 22 3.96 14.34 -21.85
N GLN A 23 3.06 14.86 -22.70
CA GLN A 23 1.71 14.32 -22.89
C GLN A 23 1.47 13.73 -24.30
N THR A 24 2.46 13.71 -25.20
CA THR A 24 2.22 13.19 -26.57
C THR A 24 1.87 11.70 -26.55
N PRO A 25 0.77 11.28 -27.21
CA PRO A 25 0.48 9.87 -27.39
C PRO A 25 1.58 9.20 -28.22
N LYS A 26 1.93 7.96 -27.86
CA LYS A 26 2.89 7.07 -28.58
C LYS A 26 2.57 6.82 -30.08
N ASN A 27 1.56 7.46 -30.66
CA ASN A 27 1.02 7.22 -32.01
C ASN A 27 1.47 8.25 -33.07
N THR A 28 2.68 8.79 -32.98
CA THR A 28 3.28 9.57 -34.08
C THR A 28 4.58 8.90 -34.51
N LEU A 29 4.91 9.01 -35.81
CA LEU A 29 5.95 8.26 -36.53
C LEU A 29 7.38 8.42 -35.95
N GLU A 30 7.60 9.39 -35.06
CA GLU A 30 8.75 9.49 -34.16
C GLU A 30 8.26 9.92 -32.76
N PRO A 31 7.90 8.98 -31.86
CA PRO A 31 7.48 9.36 -30.53
C PRO A 31 8.70 9.85 -29.74
N PHE A 32 8.62 11.05 -29.17
CA PHE A 32 9.59 11.52 -28.20
C PHE A 32 9.58 10.58 -26.99
N ASP A 33 10.65 9.81 -26.78
CA ASP A 33 10.77 8.92 -25.62
C ASP A 33 11.54 9.63 -24.50
N LEU A 34 10.80 10.03 -23.48
CA LEU A 34 11.33 10.66 -22.28
C LEU A 34 12.38 9.78 -21.57
N ASN A 35 12.23 8.45 -21.62
CA ASN A 35 13.19 7.53 -21.01
C ASN A 35 14.50 7.50 -21.78
N GLU A 36 14.44 7.47 -23.12
CA GLU A 36 15.62 7.54 -23.99
C GLU A 36 16.37 8.85 -23.76
N LEU A 37 15.63 9.98 -23.77
CA LEU A 37 16.20 11.30 -23.50
C LEU A 37 16.96 11.32 -22.17
N LEU A 38 16.33 10.87 -21.08
CA LEU A 38 16.92 10.88 -19.74
C LEU A 38 18.10 9.93 -19.61
N GLN A 39 18.12 8.81 -20.33
CA GLN A 39 19.28 7.91 -20.36
C GLN A 39 20.49 8.59 -20.99
N GLU A 40 20.29 9.36 -22.06
CA GLU A 40 21.35 9.99 -22.81
C GLU A 40 21.85 11.33 -22.23
N LEU A 41 21.13 11.91 -21.26
CA LEU A 41 21.53 13.17 -20.62
C LEU A 41 22.79 12.99 -19.75
N PRO A 42 23.82 13.84 -19.92
CA PRO A 42 24.93 13.94 -18.99
C PRO A 42 24.46 14.25 -17.56
N ARG A 43 25.23 13.80 -16.55
CA ARG A 43 24.90 13.96 -15.12
C ARG A 43 24.52 15.39 -14.75
N LYS A 44 25.34 16.37 -15.13
CA LYS A 44 25.07 17.80 -14.85
C LYS A 44 23.76 18.29 -15.48
N GLN A 45 23.41 17.79 -16.66
CA GLN A 45 22.16 18.18 -17.32
C GLN A 45 20.93 17.55 -16.65
N LYS A 46 21.06 16.34 -16.09
CA LYS A 46 20.01 15.74 -15.25
C LYS A 46 19.75 16.57 -13.99
N GLU A 47 20.80 17.00 -13.31
CA GLU A 47 20.70 17.85 -12.11
C GLU A 47 20.00 19.17 -12.43
N VAL A 48 20.42 19.86 -13.51
CA VAL A 48 19.77 21.10 -13.98
C VAL A 48 18.30 20.86 -14.36
N LEU A 49 17.97 19.74 -15.00
CA LEU A 49 16.60 19.39 -15.31
C LEU A 49 15.75 19.27 -14.04
N TRP A 50 16.25 18.57 -13.03
CA TRP A 50 15.54 18.36 -11.77
C TRP A 50 15.34 19.66 -10.99
N GLU A 51 16.32 20.57 -11.01
CA GLU A 51 16.19 21.93 -10.47
C GLU A 51 15.06 22.70 -11.15
N LYS A 52 15.03 22.70 -12.49
CA LYS A 52 13.98 23.37 -13.26
C LYS A 52 12.60 22.76 -13.02
N LEU A 53 12.49 21.44 -12.95
CA LEU A 53 11.22 20.75 -12.65
C LEU A 53 10.71 21.13 -11.26
N THR A 54 11.59 21.14 -10.27
CA THR A 54 11.23 21.48 -8.89
C THR A 54 10.79 22.93 -8.78
N HIS A 55 11.49 23.83 -9.48
CA HIS A 55 11.10 25.24 -9.56
C HIS A 55 9.72 25.42 -10.20
N LEU A 56 9.50 24.80 -11.37
CA LEU A 56 8.23 24.85 -12.08
C LEU A 56 7.07 24.32 -11.21
N LEU A 57 7.30 23.20 -10.50
CA LEU A 57 6.31 22.64 -9.59
C LEU A 57 5.99 23.61 -8.44
N LYS A 58 7.02 24.19 -7.80
CA LYS A 58 6.83 25.16 -6.71
C LYS A 58 6.09 26.40 -7.16
N GLU A 59 6.47 27.00 -8.30
CA GLU A 59 5.76 28.16 -8.85
C GLU A 59 4.30 27.86 -9.14
N THR A 60 4.03 26.71 -9.77
CA THR A 60 2.67 26.24 -10.06
C THR A 60 1.83 26.11 -8.78
N LEU A 61 2.40 25.60 -7.70
CA LEU A 61 1.73 25.44 -6.40
C LEU A 61 1.58 26.76 -5.63
N VAL A 62 2.49 27.72 -5.80
CA VAL A 62 2.39 29.06 -5.20
C VAL A 62 1.28 29.87 -5.87
N GLU A 63 1.16 29.78 -7.19
CA GLU A 63 0.11 30.47 -7.95
C GLU A 63 -1.27 29.90 -7.66
N LYS A 64 -1.36 28.57 -7.48
CA LYS A 64 -2.60 27.89 -7.14
C LYS A 64 -2.40 26.97 -5.94
N PRO A 65 -2.51 27.54 -4.73
CA PRO A 65 -2.37 26.79 -3.50
C PRO A 65 -3.36 25.64 -3.44
N VAL A 66 -2.92 24.56 -2.81
CA VAL A 66 -3.62 23.28 -2.72
C VAL A 66 -5.01 23.42 -2.08
N GLU A 67 -5.18 24.39 -1.19
CA GLU A 67 -6.43 24.71 -0.48
C GLU A 67 -7.54 25.18 -1.42
N THR A 68 -7.19 25.69 -2.60
CA THR A 68 -8.15 26.17 -3.60
C THR A 68 -8.76 25.05 -4.46
N TRP A 69 -8.21 23.84 -4.39
CA TRP A 69 -8.58 22.74 -5.29
C TRP A 69 -9.92 22.07 -4.95
N GLN A 70 -10.40 22.20 -3.71
CA GLN A 70 -11.59 21.49 -3.22
C GLN A 70 -12.88 22.35 -3.25
N MET A 71 -12.79 23.63 -3.60
CA MET A 71 -13.93 24.58 -3.53
C MET A 71 -14.93 24.46 -4.70
N THR A 72 -14.93 23.37 -5.45
CA THR A 72 -15.71 23.20 -6.70
C THR A 72 -16.84 22.18 -6.60
N GLY A 73 -17.26 21.76 -5.40
CA GLY A 73 -18.14 20.59 -5.22
C GLY A 73 -19.53 20.77 -4.59
N ASP A 74 -19.73 21.68 -3.63
CA ASP A 74 -20.85 21.50 -2.66
C ASP A 74 -21.81 22.71 -2.50
N ASP A 75 -21.78 23.73 -3.36
CA ASP A 75 -22.80 24.78 -3.34
C ASP A 75 -23.91 24.51 -4.38
N GLU A 76 -24.85 23.62 -4.02
CA GLU A 76 -26.20 23.58 -4.61
C GLU A 76 -27.01 24.83 -4.20
N ASN A 77 -26.55 26.02 -4.60
CA ASN A 77 -27.35 27.23 -4.83
C ASN A 77 -26.43 28.43 -5.08
N ASN A 78 -26.27 28.83 -6.34
CA ASN A 78 -26.47 30.23 -6.71
C ASN A 78 -26.36 30.42 -8.23
N ASP A 79 -27.36 31.08 -8.78
CA ASP A 79 -27.26 31.80 -10.04
C ASP A 79 -26.09 32.81 -9.97
N CYS A 80 -24.90 32.44 -10.41
CA CYS A 80 -23.84 33.40 -10.70
C CYS A 80 -22.83 32.83 -11.72
N MET A 81 -22.98 33.28 -12.97
CA MET A 81 -21.95 33.35 -14.03
C MET A 81 -20.84 32.28 -14.00
N ASP A 82 -21.07 31.15 -14.67
CA ASP A 82 -20.05 30.20 -15.15
C ASP A 82 -19.07 30.90 -16.12
N VAL A 83 -18.00 31.54 -15.64
CA VAL A 83 -16.94 32.05 -16.52
C VAL A 83 -15.57 31.95 -15.83
N ASP A 84 -14.66 31.17 -16.43
CA ASP A 84 -13.19 31.12 -16.26
C ASP A 84 -12.48 30.22 -15.22
N ILE A 85 -13.14 29.57 -14.25
CA ILE A 85 -12.40 28.79 -13.20
C ILE A 85 -11.98 27.37 -13.66
N VAL A 86 -12.75 26.73 -14.56
CA VAL A 86 -12.56 25.33 -15.00
C VAL A 86 -11.35 25.08 -15.92
N PRO A 87 -10.99 25.94 -16.89
CA PRO A 87 -9.82 25.73 -17.77
C PRO A 87 -8.49 25.80 -17.03
N GLU A 88 -8.48 26.63 -16.00
CA GLU A 88 -7.30 27.08 -15.31
C GLU A 88 -6.77 26.06 -14.29
N MET A 89 -7.67 25.29 -13.68
CA MET A 89 -7.33 24.13 -12.84
C MET A 89 -6.83 22.94 -13.68
N LYS A 90 -7.35 22.79 -14.91
CA LYS A 90 -6.89 21.76 -15.85
C LYS A 90 -5.43 21.97 -16.26
N GLN A 91 -4.99 23.22 -16.43
CA GLN A 91 -3.59 23.52 -16.75
C GLN A 91 -2.65 23.17 -15.58
N THR A 92 -3.01 23.52 -14.35
CA THR A 92 -2.24 23.14 -13.15
C THR A 92 -2.09 21.62 -13.03
N VAL A 93 -3.20 20.89 -13.15
CA VAL A 93 -3.17 19.41 -13.15
C VAL A 93 -2.29 18.87 -14.28
N ALA A 94 -2.39 19.43 -15.48
CA ALA A 94 -1.57 19.03 -16.63
C ALA A 94 -0.06 19.25 -16.39
N VAL A 95 0.32 20.36 -15.76
CA VAL A 95 1.72 20.64 -15.39
C VAL A 95 2.21 19.64 -14.35
N ILE A 96 1.46 19.40 -13.28
CA ILE A 96 1.83 18.43 -12.24
C ILE A 96 1.93 17.02 -12.83
N GLN A 97 1.03 16.65 -13.75
CA GLN A 97 1.09 15.39 -14.48
C GLN A 97 2.37 15.28 -15.31
N GLY A 98 2.73 16.33 -16.04
CA GLY A 98 3.97 16.39 -16.83
C GLY A 98 5.21 16.26 -15.95
N VAL A 99 5.27 17.00 -14.83
CA VAL A 99 6.36 16.89 -13.85
C VAL A 99 6.46 15.48 -13.30
N THR A 100 5.33 14.88 -12.90
CA THR A 100 5.27 13.50 -12.39
C THR A 100 5.81 12.49 -13.42
N ALA A 101 5.50 12.67 -14.71
CA ALA A 101 6.02 11.83 -15.78
C ALA A 101 7.54 11.92 -15.90
N VAL A 102 8.12 13.12 -15.84
CA VAL A 102 9.58 13.32 -15.91
C VAL A 102 10.29 12.81 -14.66
N VAL A 103 9.71 13.01 -13.48
CA VAL A 103 10.25 12.44 -12.23
C VAL A 103 10.25 10.92 -12.30
N THR A 104 9.13 10.31 -12.74
CA THR A 104 9.03 8.85 -12.89
C THR A 104 10.07 8.29 -13.86
N ALA A 105 10.22 8.92 -15.03
CA ALA A 105 11.20 8.52 -16.03
C ALA A 105 12.65 8.78 -15.58
N SER A 106 12.87 9.63 -14.58
CA SER A 106 14.20 9.89 -14.00
C SER A 106 14.65 8.78 -13.04
N ILE A 107 13.73 8.05 -12.40
CA ILE A 107 14.06 7.03 -11.39
C ILE A 107 15.02 5.94 -11.90
N PRO A 108 14.81 5.34 -13.10
CA PRO A 108 15.70 4.29 -13.59
C PRO A 108 17.14 4.77 -13.81
N VAL A 109 17.33 6.04 -14.17
CA VAL A 109 18.62 6.64 -14.53
C VAL A 109 19.37 7.25 -13.34
N VAL A 110 18.80 7.17 -12.13
CA VAL A 110 19.51 7.48 -10.88
C VAL A 110 20.47 6.34 -10.53
N ASP A 111 21.73 6.71 -10.31
CA ASP A 111 22.81 5.84 -9.85
C ASP A 111 23.57 6.50 -8.68
N GLU A 112 24.53 5.79 -8.08
CA GLU A 112 25.28 6.24 -6.90
C GLU A 112 26.12 7.52 -7.13
N THR A 113 26.31 7.93 -8.38
CA THR A 113 27.24 9.01 -8.76
C THR A 113 26.55 10.34 -9.04
N VAL A 114 25.22 10.36 -9.10
CA VAL A 114 24.43 11.56 -9.40
C VAL A 114 23.80 12.10 -8.13
N ASN A 115 23.88 13.42 -7.90
CA ASN A 115 23.20 14.04 -6.77
C ASN A 115 21.71 14.25 -7.08
N TYR A 116 20.85 13.37 -6.56
CA TYR A 116 19.41 13.41 -6.81
C TYR A 116 18.59 14.05 -5.68
N LYS A 117 19.21 14.82 -4.78
CA LYS A 117 18.49 15.47 -3.65
C LYS A 117 17.34 16.38 -4.12
N VAL A 118 17.55 17.09 -5.21
CA VAL A 118 16.53 17.97 -5.80
C VAL A 118 15.38 17.14 -6.41
N LEU A 119 15.69 16.01 -7.04
CA LEU A 119 14.67 15.08 -7.52
C LEU A 119 13.86 14.48 -6.36
N LEU A 120 14.52 14.15 -5.25
CA LEU A 120 13.86 13.67 -4.03
C LEU A 120 12.92 14.73 -3.44
N GLU A 121 13.36 15.99 -3.36
CA GLU A 121 12.50 17.10 -2.94
C GLU A 121 11.26 17.20 -3.83
N CYS A 122 11.44 17.15 -5.15
CA CYS A 122 10.33 17.16 -6.11
C CYS A 122 9.35 16.00 -5.86
N ALA A 123 9.85 14.78 -5.67
CA ALA A 123 9.03 13.61 -5.35
C ALA A 123 8.27 13.77 -4.02
N PHE A 124 8.88 14.38 -2.99
CA PHE A 124 8.21 14.69 -1.73
C PHE A 124 7.12 15.74 -1.88
N ILE A 125 7.32 16.78 -2.69
CA ILE A 125 6.28 17.77 -2.99
C ILE A 125 5.10 17.08 -3.68
N LEU A 126 5.36 16.27 -4.71
CA LEU A 126 4.32 15.50 -5.42
C LEU A 126 3.57 14.55 -4.48
N ASN A 127 4.27 13.88 -3.56
CA ASN A 127 3.63 13.04 -2.55
C ASN A 127 2.79 13.84 -1.55
N GLY A 128 3.25 15.05 -1.17
CA GLY A 128 2.59 15.92 -0.21
C GLY A 128 1.27 16.51 -0.71
N ILE A 129 1.14 16.75 -2.01
CA ILE A 129 -0.11 17.26 -2.61
C ILE A 129 -1.19 16.18 -2.80
N LEU A 130 -0.81 14.91 -2.73
CA LEU A 130 -1.67 13.77 -3.03
C LEU A 130 -2.98 13.73 -2.21
N PRO A 131 -3.00 13.99 -0.88
CA PRO A 131 -4.23 13.98 -0.09
C PRO A 131 -5.22 15.08 -0.46
N ALA A 132 -4.77 16.12 -1.14
CA ALA A 132 -5.58 17.28 -1.47
C ALA A 132 -6.06 17.30 -2.92
N LEU A 133 -5.58 16.38 -3.76
CA LEU A 133 -6.06 16.23 -5.12
C LEU A 133 -7.55 15.85 -5.13
N PRO A 134 -8.40 16.51 -5.95
CA PRO A 134 -9.80 16.16 -6.08
C PRO A 134 -10.02 14.72 -6.55
N GLU A 135 -11.16 14.13 -6.20
CA GLU A 135 -11.52 12.77 -6.63
C GLU A 135 -11.67 12.62 -8.16
N SER A 136 -11.86 13.74 -8.88
CA SER A 136 -11.87 13.74 -10.35
C SER A 136 -10.51 13.37 -10.94
N GLU A 137 -9.41 13.68 -10.25
CA GLU A 137 -8.04 13.58 -10.77
C GLU A 137 -7.39 12.21 -10.56
N LYS A 138 -8.15 11.14 -10.83
CA LYS A 138 -7.70 9.75 -10.66
C LYS A 138 -6.45 9.40 -11.47
N ASN A 139 -6.28 10.02 -12.63
CA ASN A 139 -5.11 9.81 -13.48
C ASN A 139 -3.84 10.37 -12.84
N LEU A 140 -3.92 11.55 -12.24
CA LEU A 140 -2.79 12.17 -11.54
C LEU A 140 -2.46 11.45 -10.25
N GLN A 141 -3.47 11.11 -9.45
CA GLN A 141 -3.29 10.27 -8.26
C GLN A 141 -2.60 8.94 -8.63
N GLY A 142 -3.04 8.30 -9.72
CA GLY A 142 -2.44 7.06 -10.22
C GLY A 142 -0.99 7.22 -10.70
N ALA A 143 -0.66 8.36 -11.34
CA ALA A 143 0.69 8.65 -11.80
C ALA A 143 1.65 8.89 -10.63
N ILE A 144 1.25 9.69 -9.64
CA ILE A 144 2.06 9.93 -8.42
C ILE A 144 2.23 8.63 -7.64
N GLN A 145 1.16 7.83 -7.52
CA GLN A 145 1.25 6.50 -6.89
C GLN A 145 2.29 5.62 -7.60
N HIS A 146 2.26 5.56 -8.93
CA HIS A 146 3.21 4.77 -9.70
C HIS A 146 4.66 5.26 -9.53
N MET A 147 4.87 6.58 -9.52
CA MET A 147 6.16 7.19 -9.23
C MET A 147 6.71 6.73 -7.87
N CYS A 148 5.89 6.79 -6.82
CA CYS A 148 6.28 6.35 -5.48
C CYS A 148 6.53 4.84 -5.39
N GLU A 149 5.78 4.00 -6.12
CA GLU A 149 6.04 2.56 -6.25
C GLU A 149 7.42 2.30 -6.88
N MET A 150 7.72 2.97 -8.00
CA MET A 150 9.02 2.88 -8.68
C MET A 150 10.16 3.33 -7.76
N TRP A 151 9.95 4.40 -6.98
CA TRP A 151 10.93 4.92 -6.03
C TRP A 151 11.26 3.88 -4.94
N TRP A 152 10.22 3.22 -4.42
CA TRP A 152 10.36 2.15 -3.44
C TRP A 152 11.12 0.95 -4.01
N GLU A 153 10.73 0.47 -5.19
CA GLU A 153 11.36 -0.68 -5.85
C GLU A 153 12.84 -0.44 -6.17
N LYS A 154 13.19 0.78 -6.58
CA LYS A 154 14.57 1.20 -6.82
C LYS A 154 15.39 1.31 -5.52
N GLY A 155 14.73 1.47 -4.37
CA GLY A 155 15.39 1.53 -3.07
C GLY A 155 16.15 2.83 -2.80
N LEU A 156 15.71 3.94 -3.41
CA LEU A 156 16.34 5.25 -3.27
C LEU A 156 16.18 5.86 -1.87
N GLU A 157 16.95 6.90 -1.57
CA GLU A 157 16.81 7.70 -0.34
C GLU A 157 15.38 8.24 -0.20
N GLY A 158 14.86 8.27 1.03
CA GLY A 158 13.52 8.76 1.33
C GLY A 158 12.37 7.83 0.92
N LYS A 159 12.68 6.61 0.45
CA LYS A 159 11.67 5.61 0.07
C LYS A 159 10.69 5.29 1.20
N GLU A 160 11.08 5.44 2.45
CA GLU A 160 10.24 5.13 3.61
C GLU A 160 8.99 6.02 3.63
N GLN A 161 9.17 7.32 3.39
CA GLN A 161 8.06 8.29 3.38
C GLN A 161 7.13 8.06 2.19
N LEU A 162 7.70 7.93 0.98
CA LEU A 162 6.92 7.68 -0.24
C LEU A 162 6.22 6.31 -0.20
N GLY A 163 6.92 5.30 0.31
CA GLY A 163 6.40 3.96 0.51
C GLY A 163 5.20 3.95 1.44
N LYS A 164 5.25 4.67 2.58
CA LYS A 164 4.12 4.76 3.54
C LYS A 164 2.85 5.28 2.87
N THR A 165 2.96 6.36 2.10
CA THR A 165 1.80 6.94 1.39
C THR A 165 1.17 5.94 0.43
N VAL A 166 1.99 5.31 -0.43
CA VAL A 166 1.49 4.30 -1.38
C VAL A 166 0.91 3.09 -0.67
N PHE A 167 1.53 2.65 0.42
CA PHE A 167 1.05 1.50 1.19
C PHE A 167 -0.37 1.73 1.70
N ILE A 168 -0.66 2.91 2.27
CA ILE A 168 -2.01 3.30 2.72
C ILE A 168 -2.98 3.31 1.53
N MET A 169 -2.60 3.92 0.41
CA MET A 169 -3.45 3.95 -0.79
C MET A 169 -3.78 2.55 -1.31
N LEU A 170 -2.79 1.66 -1.37
CA LEU A 170 -2.97 0.28 -1.80
C LEU A 170 -3.82 -0.53 -0.83
N LEU A 171 -3.71 -0.28 0.49
CA LEU A 171 -4.59 -0.88 1.50
C LEU A 171 -6.05 -0.46 1.26
N ARG A 172 -6.32 0.85 1.15
CA ARG A 172 -7.67 1.36 0.86
C ARG A 172 -8.21 0.78 -0.45
N LYS A 173 -7.36 0.75 -1.49
CA LYS A 173 -7.73 0.22 -2.80
C LYS A 173 -8.04 -1.26 -2.78
N SER A 174 -7.24 -2.09 -2.10
CA SER A 174 -7.41 -3.55 -2.05
C SER A 174 -8.69 -3.97 -1.31
N LEU A 175 -9.18 -3.11 -0.41
CA LEU A 175 -10.41 -3.29 0.37
C LEU A 175 -11.67 -2.77 -0.35
N ASN A 176 -11.51 -1.94 -1.38
CA ASN A 176 -12.64 -1.44 -2.17
C ASN A 176 -13.44 -2.61 -2.82
N LYS A 177 -14.74 -2.39 -3.03
CA LYS A 177 -15.62 -3.32 -3.76
C LYS A 177 -15.07 -3.63 -5.15
N ALA A 178 -14.55 -2.64 -5.86
CA ALA A 178 -14.00 -2.78 -7.20
C ALA A 178 -12.59 -3.40 -7.26
N ALA A 179 -11.96 -3.70 -6.11
CA ALA A 179 -10.59 -4.22 -6.14
C ALA A 179 -10.48 -5.60 -6.80
N THR A 180 -9.30 -5.88 -7.29
CA THR A 180 -8.95 -7.09 -8.01
C THR A 180 -7.90 -7.88 -7.24
N GLY A 181 -7.62 -9.10 -7.69
CA GLY A 181 -6.50 -9.87 -7.16
C GLY A 181 -5.14 -9.18 -7.38
N ALA A 182 -5.01 -8.37 -8.43
CA ALA A 182 -3.78 -7.63 -8.72
C ALA A 182 -3.48 -6.56 -7.67
N ASP A 183 -4.51 -5.92 -7.11
CA ASP A 183 -4.33 -4.95 -6.03
C ASP A 183 -3.75 -5.59 -4.76
N VAL A 184 -4.15 -6.84 -4.45
CA VAL A 184 -3.57 -7.62 -3.34
C VAL A 184 -2.11 -8.01 -3.63
N VAL A 185 -1.77 -8.33 -4.87
CA VAL A 185 -0.37 -8.62 -5.26
C VAL A 185 0.50 -7.37 -5.12
N ARG A 186 0.02 -6.20 -5.56
CA ARG A 186 0.73 -4.92 -5.40
C ARG A 186 0.97 -4.60 -3.93
N LEU A 187 -0.06 -4.75 -3.09
CA LEU A 187 0.07 -4.56 -1.64
C LEU A 187 1.11 -5.52 -1.04
N TRP A 188 1.11 -6.79 -1.46
CA TRP A 188 2.14 -7.74 -1.03
C TRP A 188 3.54 -7.31 -1.46
N ASN A 189 3.75 -6.75 -2.65
CA ASN A 189 5.09 -6.30 -3.06
C ASN A 189 5.63 -5.15 -2.19
N LEU A 190 4.73 -4.35 -1.61
CA LEU A 190 5.05 -3.24 -0.69
C LEU A 190 4.97 -3.59 0.81
N HIS A 191 4.77 -4.86 1.17
CA HIS A 191 4.54 -5.25 2.57
C HIS A 191 5.64 -4.81 3.55
N GLN A 192 6.90 -4.72 3.10
CA GLN A 192 8.03 -4.31 3.93
C GLN A 192 7.92 -2.86 4.41
N THR A 193 7.14 -2.02 3.73
CA THR A 193 6.84 -0.66 4.18
C THR A 193 6.22 -0.64 5.58
N LEU A 194 5.46 -1.68 5.95
CA LEU A 194 4.84 -1.77 7.27
C LEU A 194 5.86 -1.62 8.42
N LEU A 195 7.10 -2.08 8.22
CA LEU A 195 8.15 -2.02 9.25
C LEU A 195 8.59 -0.60 9.58
N TYR A 196 8.25 0.39 8.76
CA TYR A 196 8.57 1.80 8.99
C TYR A 196 7.44 2.53 9.73
N PHE A 197 6.28 1.92 9.91
CA PHE A 197 5.21 2.49 10.72
C PHE A 197 5.50 2.27 12.21
N ASP A 198 5.43 3.36 12.98
CA ASP A 198 5.45 3.28 14.43
C ASP A 198 4.09 2.76 14.91
N TYR A 199 4.10 1.60 15.56
CA TYR A 199 2.88 1.00 16.07
C TYR A 199 2.21 1.86 17.15
N ASP A 200 2.98 2.57 17.97
CA ASP A 200 2.43 3.32 19.12
C ASP A 200 1.97 4.73 18.71
N SER A 201 2.29 5.19 17.50
CA SER A 201 1.80 6.46 16.96
C SER A 201 0.30 6.44 16.65
N GLU A 202 -0.39 7.55 16.93
CA GLU A 202 -1.78 7.77 16.56
C GLU A 202 -1.98 7.82 15.04
N ASP A 203 -0.98 8.28 14.29
CA ASP A 203 -1.01 8.34 12.82
C ASP A 203 -1.13 6.94 12.20
N SER A 204 -0.74 5.90 12.93
CA SER A 204 -0.83 4.51 12.50
C SER A 204 -2.19 3.88 12.81
N ASN A 205 -3.12 4.57 13.46
CA ASN A 205 -4.43 4.00 13.81
C ASN A 205 -5.24 3.63 12.57
N GLU A 206 -5.28 4.50 11.56
CA GLU A 206 -5.93 4.17 10.30
C GLU A 206 -5.30 2.92 9.67
N VAL A 207 -3.98 2.82 9.71
CA VAL A 207 -3.26 1.67 9.15
C VAL A 207 -3.64 0.39 9.91
N LYS A 208 -3.72 0.42 11.24
CA LYS A 208 -4.17 -0.72 12.04
C LYS A 208 -5.58 -1.16 11.63
N ASP A 209 -6.50 -0.21 11.46
CA ASP A 209 -7.89 -0.50 11.09
C ASP A 209 -7.97 -1.15 9.70
N LEU A 210 -7.32 -0.56 8.69
CA LEU A 210 -7.25 -1.11 7.33
C LEU A 210 -6.60 -2.51 7.31
N LEU A 211 -5.55 -2.73 8.10
CA LEU A 211 -4.91 -4.04 8.22
C LEU A 211 -5.83 -5.09 8.86
N LEU A 212 -6.64 -4.72 9.85
CA LEU A 212 -7.65 -5.61 10.42
C LEU A 212 -8.78 -5.90 9.43
N GLU A 213 -9.19 -4.93 8.62
CA GLU A 213 -10.16 -5.13 7.54
C GLU A 213 -9.68 -6.16 6.50
N CYS A 214 -8.37 -6.25 6.27
CA CYS A 214 -7.81 -7.30 5.41
C CYS A 214 -8.11 -8.71 5.92
N PHE A 215 -8.21 -8.92 7.25
CA PHE A 215 -8.64 -10.20 7.83
C PHE A 215 -10.14 -10.48 7.71
N MET A 216 -10.93 -9.48 7.30
CA MET A 216 -12.37 -9.62 7.01
C MET A 216 -12.62 -9.86 5.51
N SER A 217 -11.63 -9.56 4.67
CA SER A 217 -11.73 -9.64 3.22
C SER A 217 -11.50 -11.06 2.68
N VAL A 218 -12.56 -11.67 2.13
CA VAL A 218 -12.48 -12.98 1.45
C VAL A 218 -11.44 -12.97 0.32
N ARG A 219 -11.26 -11.82 -0.36
CA ARG A 219 -10.27 -11.63 -1.43
C ARG A 219 -8.84 -11.83 -0.90
N HIS A 220 -8.51 -11.16 0.21
CA HIS A 220 -7.20 -11.29 0.85
C HIS A 220 -6.96 -12.71 1.38
N ILE A 221 -7.99 -13.32 1.98
CA ILE A 221 -7.85 -14.67 2.56
C ILE A 221 -7.68 -15.74 1.47
N LYS A 222 -8.43 -15.67 0.36
CA LYS A 222 -8.35 -16.68 -0.71
C LYS A 222 -7.14 -16.52 -1.64
N LYS A 223 -6.61 -15.32 -1.80
CA LYS A 223 -5.43 -15.07 -2.67
C LYS A 223 -4.15 -15.47 -1.94
N GLU A 224 -3.23 -16.12 -2.64
CA GLU A 224 -1.97 -16.60 -2.06
C GLU A 224 -1.10 -15.46 -1.49
N GLU A 225 -0.94 -14.39 -2.25
CA GLU A 225 -0.20 -13.19 -1.83
C GLU A 225 -0.90 -12.50 -0.65
N GLY A 226 -2.22 -12.52 -0.61
CA GLY A 226 -3.00 -12.05 0.52
C GLY A 226 -2.74 -12.88 1.78
N ARG A 227 -2.70 -14.21 1.70
CA ARG A 227 -2.31 -15.06 2.85
C ARG A 227 -0.89 -14.80 3.30
N ARG A 228 0.06 -14.60 2.37
CA ARG A 228 1.43 -14.21 2.71
C ARG A 228 1.46 -12.88 3.46
N PHE A 229 0.69 -11.89 2.99
CA PHE A 229 0.53 -10.60 3.62
C PHE A 229 -0.05 -10.73 5.03
N LEU A 230 -1.22 -11.34 5.18
CA LEU A 230 -1.87 -11.55 6.47
C LEU A 230 -0.98 -12.30 7.48
N SER A 231 -0.23 -13.31 7.01
CA SER A 231 0.70 -14.04 7.87
C SER A 231 1.88 -13.17 8.34
N PHE A 232 2.34 -12.25 7.50
CA PHE A 232 3.41 -11.31 7.82
C PHE A 232 2.98 -10.30 8.90
N LEU A 233 1.70 -9.91 8.95
CA LEU A 233 1.20 -8.96 9.95
C LEU A 233 1.37 -9.42 11.40
N PHE A 234 1.44 -10.74 11.65
CA PHE A 234 1.74 -11.30 12.97
C PHE A 234 3.15 -10.99 13.47
N SER A 235 4.06 -10.53 12.59
CA SER A 235 5.42 -10.16 12.95
C SER A 235 5.59 -8.67 13.30
N TRP A 236 4.56 -7.84 13.09
CA TRP A 236 4.68 -6.39 13.23
C TRP A 236 4.70 -5.93 14.69
N ASN A 237 3.72 -6.36 15.50
CA ASN A 237 3.65 -6.00 16.92
C ASN A 237 2.86 -7.04 17.73
N VAL A 238 3.31 -7.32 18.96
CA VAL A 238 2.69 -8.34 19.84
C VAL A 238 1.26 -8.01 20.27
N ASN A 239 0.91 -6.74 20.43
CA ASN A 239 -0.45 -6.29 20.72
C ASN A 239 -1.32 -6.42 19.47
N PHE A 240 -0.75 -6.17 18.29
CA PHE A 240 -1.47 -6.35 17.03
C PHE A 240 -1.86 -7.80 16.78
N ILE A 241 -1.04 -8.78 17.19
CA ILE A 241 -1.41 -10.22 17.13
C ILE A 241 -2.74 -10.48 17.86
N LYS A 242 -2.92 -9.90 19.04
CA LYS A 242 -4.16 -10.04 19.84
C LYS A 242 -5.35 -9.40 19.12
N MET A 243 -5.15 -8.23 18.53
CA MET A 243 -6.18 -7.54 17.73
C MET A 243 -6.59 -8.37 16.52
N ILE A 244 -5.63 -8.89 15.75
CA ILE A 244 -5.86 -9.81 14.62
C ILE A 244 -6.71 -11.00 15.08
N HIS A 245 -6.33 -11.62 16.19
CA HIS A 245 -7.04 -12.79 16.69
C HIS A 245 -8.48 -12.47 17.11
N GLY A 246 -8.69 -11.36 17.83
CA GLY A 246 -10.02 -10.86 18.17
C GLY A 246 -10.89 -10.62 16.93
N THR A 247 -10.33 -9.95 15.91
CA THR A 247 -11.02 -9.69 14.64
C THR A 247 -11.42 -10.99 13.95
N VAL A 248 -10.51 -11.96 13.81
CA VAL A 248 -10.83 -13.26 13.19
C VAL A 248 -11.93 -13.98 13.96
N LYS A 249 -11.86 -14.00 15.30
CA LYS A 249 -12.90 -14.63 16.15
C LYS A 249 -14.27 -14.02 15.94
N ASN A 250 -14.36 -12.69 15.92
CA ASN A 250 -15.61 -11.97 15.71
C ASN A 250 -16.21 -12.26 14.32
N GLN A 251 -15.37 -12.54 13.32
CA GLN A 251 -15.80 -12.84 11.95
C GLN A 251 -16.13 -14.31 11.71
N LEU A 252 -15.74 -15.24 12.59
CA LEU A 252 -15.94 -16.67 12.36
C LEU A 252 -17.39 -17.03 12.05
N GLN A 253 -18.36 -16.41 12.72
CA GLN A 253 -19.78 -16.70 12.49
C GLN A 253 -20.24 -16.33 11.08
N PHE A 254 -19.66 -15.29 10.48
CA PHE A 254 -20.03 -14.78 9.16
C PHE A 254 -19.28 -15.46 8.02
N PHE A 255 -18.09 -16.01 8.29
CA PHE A 255 -17.33 -16.69 7.25
C PHE A 255 -17.93 -18.02 6.81
N PRO A 256 -17.88 -18.35 5.51
CA PRO A 256 -18.21 -19.69 5.06
C PRO A 256 -17.16 -20.69 5.55
N ARG A 257 -17.57 -21.93 5.83
CA ARG A 257 -16.66 -22.98 6.32
C ARG A 257 -15.49 -23.25 5.38
N SER A 258 -15.69 -23.11 4.07
CA SER A 258 -14.63 -23.27 3.05
C SER A 258 -13.49 -22.27 3.19
N LEU A 259 -13.66 -21.19 3.96
CA LEU A 259 -12.61 -20.21 4.20
C LEU A 259 -11.66 -20.64 5.32
N MET A 260 -12.05 -21.59 6.17
CA MET A 260 -11.31 -21.95 7.39
C MET A 260 -9.95 -22.54 7.08
N GLU A 261 -9.81 -23.30 5.99
CA GLU A 261 -8.52 -23.83 5.57
C GLU A 261 -7.51 -22.71 5.27
N TYR A 262 -7.94 -21.66 4.56
CA TYR A 262 -7.11 -20.51 4.23
C TYR A 262 -6.75 -19.67 5.46
N ILE A 263 -7.69 -19.46 6.38
CA ILE A 263 -7.41 -18.75 7.63
C ILE A 263 -6.41 -19.57 8.48
N SER A 264 -6.58 -20.88 8.54
CA SER A 264 -5.67 -21.76 9.29
C SER A 264 -4.27 -21.73 8.71
N GLU A 265 -4.16 -21.71 7.38
CA GLU A 265 -2.89 -21.55 6.71
C GLU A 265 -2.20 -20.23 7.09
N VAL A 266 -2.94 -19.13 7.23
CA VAL A 266 -2.38 -17.85 7.69
C VAL A 266 -1.77 -17.97 9.09
N TYR A 267 -2.51 -18.53 10.04
CA TYR A 267 -1.99 -18.74 11.40
C TYR A 267 -0.80 -19.70 11.43
N PHE A 268 -0.85 -20.78 10.65
CA PHE A 268 0.24 -21.75 10.59
C PHE A 268 1.51 -21.16 9.98
N ARG A 269 1.37 -20.37 8.90
CA ARG A 269 2.48 -19.66 8.28
C ARG A 269 3.08 -18.61 9.21
N ALA A 270 2.23 -17.88 9.95
CA ALA A 270 2.68 -16.94 10.99
C ALA A 270 3.46 -17.68 12.09
N TRP A 271 2.91 -18.77 12.63
CA TRP A 271 3.54 -19.58 13.70
C TRP A 271 4.92 -20.07 13.32
N LYS A 272 5.12 -20.50 12.07
CA LYS A 272 6.44 -20.91 11.57
C LYS A 272 7.47 -19.78 11.48
N LYS A 273 7.04 -18.52 11.39
CA LYS A 273 7.91 -17.37 11.09
C LYS A 273 8.21 -16.52 12.31
N VAL A 274 7.25 -16.35 13.21
CA VAL A 274 7.44 -15.54 14.42
C VAL A 274 8.27 -16.31 15.45
N SER A 275 8.96 -15.56 16.31
CA SER A 275 9.78 -16.11 17.39
C SER A 275 9.66 -15.25 18.65
N GLY A 276 10.30 -15.66 19.74
CA GLY A 276 10.33 -14.89 20.99
C GLY A 276 8.93 -14.65 21.56
N GLU A 277 8.64 -13.41 21.96
CA GLU A 277 7.38 -13.05 22.59
C GLU A 277 6.18 -13.15 21.65
N ALA A 278 6.36 -12.79 20.36
CA ALA A 278 5.32 -12.92 19.35
C ALA A 278 4.85 -14.37 19.19
N LEU A 279 5.79 -15.34 19.23
CA LEU A 279 5.45 -16.77 19.20
C LEU A 279 4.64 -17.19 20.43
N LYS A 280 5.02 -16.74 21.62
CA LYS A 280 4.26 -17.07 22.85
C LYS A 280 2.83 -16.54 22.78
N ILE A 281 2.64 -15.29 22.36
CA ILE A 281 1.30 -14.70 22.19
C ILE A 281 0.51 -15.47 21.14
N LEU A 282 1.10 -15.76 19.99
CA LEU A 282 0.40 -16.50 18.93
C LEU A 282 -0.02 -17.91 19.39
N GLU A 283 0.84 -18.61 20.13
CA GLU A 283 0.53 -19.93 20.65
C GLU A 283 -0.52 -19.91 21.76
N HIS A 284 -0.31 -19.10 22.80
CA HIS A 284 -1.12 -19.17 24.03
C HIS A 284 -2.39 -18.31 23.95
N ASN A 285 -2.33 -17.15 23.30
CA ASN A 285 -3.49 -16.25 23.20
C ASN A 285 -4.33 -16.51 21.95
N CYS A 286 -3.83 -17.24 20.95
CA CYS A 286 -4.55 -17.46 19.71
C CYS A 286 -4.81 -18.93 19.38
N ILE A 287 -3.75 -19.72 19.18
CA ILE A 287 -3.89 -21.13 18.78
C ILE A 287 -4.56 -21.94 19.92
N GLN A 288 -4.07 -21.78 21.15
CA GLN A 288 -4.63 -22.45 22.32
C GLN A 288 -6.06 -21.99 22.62
N ASP A 289 -6.42 -20.74 22.32
CA ASP A 289 -7.80 -20.26 22.43
C ASP A 289 -8.74 -21.03 21.48
N PHE A 290 -8.34 -21.25 20.22
CA PHE A 290 -9.09 -22.11 19.31
C PHE A 290 -9.16 -23.56 19.80
N MET A 291 -8.08 -24.10 20.37
CA MET A 291 -8.08 -25.46 20.96
C MET A 291 -9.09 -25.57 22.11
N HIS A 292 -9.12 -24.58 23.00
CA HIS A 292 -10.06 -24.52 24.11
C HIS A 292 -11.51 -24.54 23.59
N HIS A 293 -11.82 -23.66 22.63
CA HIS A 293 -13.15 -23.60 22.03
C HIS A 293 -13.50 -24.85 21.20
N GLY A 294 -12.52 -25.49 20.56
CA GLY A 294 -12.72 -26.73 19.81
C GLY A 294 -13.18 -27.91 20.67
N ILE A 295 -12.84 -27.89 21.96
CA ILE A 295 -13.26 -28.89 22.95
C ILE A 295 -14.61 -28.50 23.60
N HIS A 296 -14.77 -27.23 23.99
CA HIS A 296 -15.87 -26.80 24.86
C HIS A 296 -17.09 -26.24 24.13
N LEU A 297 -16.98 -25.81 22.86
CA LEU A 297 -18.14 -25.28 22.15
C LEU A 297 -19.22 -26.36 21.96
N PRO A 298 -20.50 -26.04 22.20
CA PRO A 298 -21.59 -26.97 21.91
C PRO A 298 -21.69 -27.20 20.40
N ARG A 299 -22.12 -28.40 19.99
CA ARG A 299 -22.29 -28.74 18.56
C ARG A 299 -23.30 -27.85 17.84
N SER A 300 -24.23 -27.25 18.58
CA SER A 300 -25.21 -26.28 18.08
C SER A 300 -24.62 -24.90 17.77
N SER A 301 -23.41 -24.60 18.24
CA SER A 301 -22.75 -23.33 17.95
C SER A 301 -22.45 -23.19 16.45
N SER A 302 -22.81 -22.04 15.88
CA SER A 302 -22.58 -21.71 14.46
C SER A 302 -21.10 -21.70 14.05
N VAL A 303 -20.19 -21.61 15.02
CA VAL A 303 -18.73 -21.61 14.81
C VAL A 303 -18.05 -22.93 15.19
N HIS A 304 -18.75 -23.88 15.81
CA HIS A 304 -18.16 -25.15 16.26
C HIS A 304 -17.47 -25.93 15.13
N SER A 305 -18.16 -26.11 14.00
CA SER A 305 -17.58 -26.83 12.85
C SER A 305 -16.40 -26.09 12.22
N LYS A 306 -16.40 -24.76 12.28
CA LYS A 306 -15.37 -23.89 11.75
C LYS A 306 -14.09 -23.95 12.57
N VAL A 307 -14.20 -23.86 13.89
CA VAL A 307 -13.06 -24.01 14.82
C VAL A 307 -12.43 -25.39 14.68
N ARG A 308 -13.23 -26.46 14.58
CA ARG A 308 -12.70 -27.81 14.34
C ARG A 308 -12.02 -27.97 12.99
N GLU A 309 -12.55 -27.32 11.94
CA GLU A 309 -11.87 -27.29 10.63
C GLU A 309 -10.50 -26.62 10.74
N MET A 310 -10.42 -25.52 11.49
CA MET A 310 -9.14 -24.84 11.69
C MET A 310 -8.12 -25.70 12.40
N LEU A 311 -8.51 -26.37 13.49
CA LEU A 311 -7.64 -27.28 14.24
C LEU A 311 -7.26 -28.52 13.41
N SER A 312 -8.18 -29.02 12.57
CA SER A 312 -7.91 -30.13 11.64
C SER A 312 -6.73 -29.81 10.71
N TYR A 313 -6.60 -28.55 10.26
CA TYR A 313 -5.46 -28.12 9.46
C TYR A 313 -4.13 -28.34 10.20
N PHE A 314 -4.01 -27.90 11.46
CA PHE A 314 -2.78 -28.08 12.24
C PHE A 314 -2.44 -29.56 12.46
N HIS A 315 -3.44 -30.40 12.77
CA HIS A 315 -3.24 -31.85 12.90
C HIS A 315 -2.84 -32.53 11.58
N LYS A 316 -3.33 -32.04 10.44
CA LYS A 316 -2.86 -32.53 9.13
C LYS A 316 -1.40 -32.13 8.90
N GLN A 317 -1.03 -30.89 9.23
CA GLN A 317 0.35 -30.42 9.09
C GLN A 317 1.34 -31.15 10.00
N SER A 318 0.90 -31.63 11.16
CA SER A 318 1.78 -32.35 12.10
C SER A 318 2.39 -33.63 11.52
N LYS A 319 1.69 -34.26 10.57
CA LYS A 319 2.17 -35.45 9.87
C LYS A 319 3.31 -35.18 8.88
N VAL A 320 3.53 -33.93 8.50
CA VAL A 320 4.45 -33.54 7.41
C VAL A 320 5.50 -32.53 7.87
N ARG A 321 5.27 -31.84 8.99
CA ARG A 321 6.10 -30.72 9.46
C ARG A 321 6.60 -31.00 10.88
N GLN A 322 7.92 -30.91 11.06
CA GLN A 322 8.57 -31.05 12.36
C GLN A 322 8.15 -29.93 13.33
N GLY A 323 8.18 -30.22 14.62
CA GLY A 323 7.86 -29.29 15.71
C GLY A 323 6.36 -29.03 15.92
N VAL A 324 5.50 -29.36 14.96
CA VAL A 324 4.04 -29.16 15.11
C VAL A 324 3.46 -30.09 16.16
N GLU A 325 3.87 -31.36 16.20
CA GLU A 325 3.40 -32.32 17.22
C GLU A 325 3.75 -31.87 18.63
N GLU A 326 4.97 -31.38 18.83
CA GLU A 326 5.43 -30.86 20.12
C GLU A 326 4.62 -29.62 20.55
N MET A 327 4.41 -28.68 19.62
CA MET A 327 3.57 -27.51 19.87
C MET A 327 2.13 -27.92 20.21
N LEU A 328 1.52 -28.82 19.43
CA LEU A 328 0.17 -29.32 19.70
C LEU A 328 0.08 -29.98 21.08
N TYR A 329 1.05 -30.84 21.43
CA TYR A 329 1.12 -31.48 22.73
C TYR A 329 1.16 -30.44 23.87
N ARG A 330 2.09 -29.48 23.80
CA ARG A 330 2.26 -28.42 24.80
C ARG A 330 0.98 -27.60 24.97
N LEU A 331 0.33 -27.22 23.87
CA LEU A 331 -0.85 -26.36 23.93
C LEU A 331 -2.12 -27.11 24.34
N TYR A 332 -2.28 -28.38 23.97
CA TYR A 332 -3.44 -29.18 24.39
C TYR A 332 -3.34 -29.67 25.84
N GLN A 333 -2.13 -29.94 26.34
CA GLN A 333 -1.90 -30.49 27.68
C GLN A 333 -2.77 -29.81 28.76
N PRO A 334 -2.70 -28.49 29.01
CA PRO A 334 -3.45 -27.85 30.09
C PRO A 334 -4.98 -27.87 29.88
N ILE A 335 -5.45 -28.06 28.65
CA ILE A 335 -6.89 -28.09 28.33
C ILE A 335 -7.44 -29.49 28.56
N LEU A 336 -6.78 -30.51 28.03
CA LEU A 336 -7.25 -31.90 28.14
C LEU A 336 -7.21 -32.38 29.59
N TRP A 337 -6.16 -32.04 30.35
CA TRP A 337 -6.09 -32.39 31.78
C TRP A 337 -7.24 -31.79 32.59
N ARG A 338 -7.71 -30.58 32.25
CA ARG A 338 -8.86 -29.96 32.92
C ARG A 338 -10.18 -30.56 32.47
N ALA A 339 -10.33 -30.81 31.17
CA ALA A 339 -11.55 -31.40 30.60
C ALA A 339 -11.78 -32.85 31.03
N LEU A 340 -10.72 -33.60 31.35
CA LEU A 340 -10.78 -35.00 31.80
C LEU A 340 -10.82 -35.15 33.34
N ARG A 341 -10.70 -34.06 34.10
CA ARG A 341 -10.80 -34.04 35.57
C ARG A 341 -12.22 -33.77 36.08
N VAL A 342 -13.23 -33.99 35.23
CA VAL A 342 -14.66 -33.86 35.58
C VAL A 342 -15.18 -35.17 36.12
#